data_AF-A0A672I317-F1
#
_entry.id   AF-A0A672I317-F1
#
_cell.length_a   1.000
_cell.length_b   1.000
_cell.length_c   1.000
_cell.angle_alpha   90.00
_cell.angle_beta   90.00
_cell.angle_gamma   90.00
#
_symmetry.space_group_name_H-M   'P 1'
#
loop_
_entity.id
_entity.type
_entity.pdbx_description
1 polymer ?
#
loop_
_entity_poly.entity_id
_entity_poly.type
_entity_poly.pdbx_seq_one_letter_code
_entity_poly.pdbx_strand_id
1 'polypeptide(L)'
;LEAHKTLIKIPSTGYNELMKALTKSNEHVLAVGACFNETADSHLICVQADDGQYQTQAISIHNQPRKVTGSCFFIFSSALKASAGYLAKSSIVEDGLMVQITVETMAELRRSLREMKDYTVTCGRLDQSESQELVCVQWMEEKCLLPSERGSSQRRSDTTLLSTAWLTERIAESLMLGHCVHISTLLKEDGMAKLGPLRVTSTPQEVGFVAGSNGQPLPAQYLNALDSVLIPVIHSRGRKRGDEPIVMELIFYILENIT
;
A
#
# COMPACT_ATOMS: atom_id res chain seq x y z
N LEU A 1 -4.86 9.99 1.64
CA LEU A 1 -4.67 11.44 1.51
C LEU A 1 -5.94 12.03 0.93
N GLU A 2 -6.57 12.97 1.62
CA GLU A 2 -7.75 13.74 1.21
C GLU A 2 -7.41 15.24 1.34
N ALA A 3 -8.24 16.13 0.80
CA ALA A 3 -7.92 17.57 0.66
C ALA A 3 -7.42 18.28 1.94
N HIS A 4 -8.01 17.98 3.11
CA HIS A 4 -7.60 18.56 4.40
C HIS A 4 -7.35 17.50 5.47
N LYS A 5 -7.30 16.24 5.06
CA LYS A 5 -7.26 15.11 6.00
C LYS A 5 -6.43 13.97 5.43
N THR A 6 -5.56 13.43 6.26
CA THR A 6 -4.83 12.21 5.97
C THR A 6 -5.16 11.18 7.01
N LEU A 7 -5.52 9.97 6.55
CA LEU A 7 -5.86 8.84 7.40
C LEU A 7 -4.77 7.78 7.27
N ILE A 8 -4.12 7.47 8.38
CA ILE A 8 -3.21 6.34 8.55
C ILE A 8 -3.98 5.28 9.32
N LYS A 9 -4.39 4.22 8.62
CA LYS A 9 -5.18 3.11 9.17
C LYS A 9 -4.24 1.98 9.56
N ILE A 10 -4.21 1.63 10.84
CA ILE A 10 -3.35 0.57 11.39
C ILE A 10 -4.26 -0.59 11.82
N PRO A 11 -4.14 -1.78 11.20
CA PRO A 11 -4.92 -2.93 11.64
C PRO A 11 -4.48 -3.37 13.04
N SER A 12 -5.44 -3.67 13.92
CA SER A 12 -5.17 -4.12 15.29
C SER A 12 -4.30 -5.37 15.35
N THR A 13 -4.35 -6.23 14.32
CA THR A 13 -3.50 -7.42 14.16
C THR A 13 -2.02 -7.07 13.94
N GLY A 14 -1.72 -5.91 13.37
CA GLY A 14 -0.36 -5.42 13.13
C GLY A 14 0.32 -4.80 14.35
N TYR A 15 -0.30 -4.84 15.54
CA TYR A 15 0.23 -4.21 16.76
C TYR A 15 1.64 -4.71 17.10
N ASN A 16 1.87 -6.03 17.09
CA ASN A 16 3.16 -6.60 17.48
C ASN A 16 4.29 -6.18 16.52
N GLU A 17 4.01 -6.16 15.23
CA GLU A 17 4.93 -5.71 14.17
C GLU A 17 5.25 -4.23 14.34
N LEU A 18 4.23 -3.40 14.60
CA LEU A 18 4.42 -1.98 14.87
C LEU A 18 5.25 -1.74 16.13
N MET A 19 5.05 -2.52 17.20
CA MET A 19 5.84 -2.39 18.43
C MET A 19 7.32 -2.75 18.19
N LYS A 20 7.60 -3.77 17.36
CA LYS A 20 8.97 -4.08 16.93
C LYS A 20 9.59 -2.92 16.16
N ALA A 21 8.84 -2.30 15.24
CA ALA A 21 9.30 -1.13 14.50
C ALA A 21 9.57 0.07 15.42
N LEU A 22 8.64 0.38 16.33
CA LEU A 22 8.79 1.45 17.31
C LEU A 22 10.03 1.28 18.20
N THR A 23 10.32 0.05 18.62
CA THR A 23 11.47 -0.26 19.48
C THR A 23 12.80 -0.18 18.75
N LYS A 24 12.84 -0.59 17.47
CA LYS A 24 14.06 -0.56 16.64
C LYS A 24 14.34 0.79 16.00
N SER A 25 13.30 1.60 15.80
CA SER A 25 13.40 2.93 15.19
C SER A 25 14.10 3.95 16.08
N ASN A 26 14.73 4.94 15.46
CA ASN A 26 15.30 6.10 16.15
C ASN A 26 14.19 6.90 16.86
N GLU A 27 14.44 7.41 18.08
CA GLU A 27 13.41 8.14 18.84
C GLU A 27 12.88 9.42 18.16
N HIS A 28 13.64 9.98 17.21
CA HIS A 28 13.30 11.16 16.42
C HIS A 28 12.62 10.84 15.09
N VAL A 29 12.62 9.58 14.65
CA VAL A 29 12.08 9.17 13.34
C VAL A 29 11.25 7.90 13.47
N LEU A 30 10.03 7.91 12.95
CA LEU A 30 9.20 6.72 12.81
C LEU A 30 8.82 6.59 11.34
N ALA A 31 9.37 5.59 10.65
CA ALA A 31 9.07 5.29 9.26
C ALA A 31 8.38 3.93 9.16
N VAL A 32 7.29 3.88 8.42
CA VAL A 32 6.45 2.68 8.26
C VAL A 32 5.98 2.59 6.80
N GLY A 33 6.15 1.42 6.19
CA GLY A 33 5.59 1.11 4.88
C GLY A 33 4.07 0.93 4.97
N ALA A 34 3.36 1.33 3.91
CA ALA A 34 1.92 1.21 3.81
C ALA A 34 1.54 0.17 2.76
N CYS A 35 0.47 -0.59 3.03
CA CYS A 35 -0.11 -1.50 2.05
C CYS A 35 -0.91 -0.72 0.99
N PHE A 36 -1.16 -1.37 -0.15
CA PHE A 36 -1.98 -0.79 -1.21
C PHE A 36 -3.40 -0.49 -0.72
N ASN A 37 -3.86 0.76 -0.92
CA ASN A 37 -5.21 1.17 -0.55
C ASN A 37 -6.19 0.98 -1.71
N GLU A 38 -6.94 -0.12 -1.71
CA GLU A 38 -7.96 -0.42 -2.75
C GLU A 38 -9.12 0.59 -2.79
N THR A 39 -9.39 1.29 -1.70
CA THR A 39 -10.49 2.27 -1.63
C THR A 39 -10.10 3.65 -2.16
N ALA A 40 -8.82 3.85 -2.50
CA ALA A 40 -8.34 5.09 -3.08
C ALA A 40 -8.64 5.14 -4.59
N ASP A 41 -9.04 6.31 -5.10
CA ASP A 41 -9.25 6.55 -6.53
C ASP A 41 -7.95 6.87 -7.29
N SER A 42 -6.85 7.06 -6.56
CA SER A 42 -5.53 7.36 -7.08
C SER A 42 -4.43 6.93 -6.11
N HIS A 43 -3.21 6.77 -6.61
CA HIS A 43 -2.03 6.49 -5.79
C HIS A 43 -0.86 7.38 -6.21
N LEU A 44 -0.05 7.80 -5.24
CA LEU A 44 1.23 8.42 -5.50
C LEU A 44 2.19 7.38 -6.09
N ILE A 45 3.03 7.83 -7.01
CA ILE A 45 4.12 7.06 -7.59
C ILE A 45 5.38 7.92 -7.63
N CYS A 46 6.52 7.29 -7.42
CA CYS A 46 7.82 7.90 -7.59
C CYS A 46 8.35 7.51 -8.98
N VAL A 47 8.65 8.51 -9.81
CA VAL A 47 9.19 8.32 -11.16
C VAL A 47 10.58 8.93 -11.20
N GLN A 48 11.57 8.13 -11.59
CA GLN A 48 12.90 8.64 -11.90
C GLN A 48 12.89 9.20 -13.32
N ALA A 49 13.29 10.46 -13.49
CA ALA A 49 13.48 11.10 -14.78
C ALA A 49 14.82 10.69 -15.41
N ASP A 50 14.99 10.98 -16.71
CA ASP A 50 16.19 10.60 -17.49
C ASP A 50 17.49 11.23 -16.95
N ASP A 51 17.39 12.31 -16.17
CA ASP A 51 18.50 12.98 -15.49
C ASP A 51 18.86 12.35 -14.12
N GLY A 52 18.18 11.25 -13.76
CA GLY A 52 18.34 10.53 -12.49
C GLY A 52 17.60 11.15 -11.31
N GLN A 53 16.90 12.28 -11.48
CA GLN A 53 16.11 12.93 -10.43
C GLN A 53 14.78 12.19 -10.21
N TYR A 54 14.34 12.11 -8.95
CA TYR A 54 13.05 11.53 -8.60
C TYR A 54 11.95 12.59 -8.55
N GLN A 55 10.79 12.25 -9.11
CA GLN A 55 9.61 13.10 -9.14
C GLN A 55 8.38 12.34 -8.66
N THR A 56 7.59 13.00 -7.82
CA THR A 56 6.27 12.51 -7.42
C THR A 56 5.28 12.72 -8.57
N GLN A 57 4.62 11.65 -9.00
CA GLN A 57 3.41 11.72 -9.81
C GLN A 57 2.25 11.02 -9.08
N ALA A 58 1.03 11.13 -9.63
CA ALA A 58 -0.09 10.34 -9.15
C ALA A 58 -0.85 9.75 -10.33
N ILE A 59 -1.18 8.47 -10.24
CA ILE A 59 -2.03 7.78 -11.21
C ILE A 59 -3.47 7.80 -10.71
N SER A 60 -4.41 8.17 -11.58
CA SER A 60 -5.85 8.12 -11.29
C SER A 60 -6.47 6.95 -12.02
N ILE A 61 -7.34 6.19 -11.33
CA ILE A 61 -7.99 5.00 -11.88
C ILE A 61 -9.02 5.38 -12.97
N HIS A 62 -9.57 6.61 -12.93
CA HIS A 62 -10.67 7.03 -13.83
C HIS A 62 -10.45 8.37 -14.53
N ASN A 63 -9.23 8.95 -14.46
CA ASN A 63 -8.94 10.29 -14.98
C ASN A 63 -9.91 11.38 -14.44
N GLN A 64 -10.44 11.16 -13.22
CA GLN A 64 -11.36 12.04 -12.50
C GLN A 64 -10.60 12.87 -11.47
N PRO A 65 -11.18 14.00 -10.99
CA PRO A 65 -10.61 14.74 -9.88
C PRO A 65 -10.39 13.84 -8.65
N ARG A 66 -9.15 13.82 -8.16
CA ARG A 66 -8.72 12.96 -7.04
C ARG A 66 -9.47 13.33 -5.76
N LYS A 67 -10.03 12.34 -5.07
CA LYS A 67 -10.67 12.53 -3.76
C LYS A 67 -9.85 11.89 -2.65
N VAL A 68 -9.41 10.66 -2.89
CA VAL A 68 -8.61 9.84 -1.99
C VAL A 68 -7.40 9.32 -2.76
N THR A 69 -6.22 9.78 -2.35
CA THR A 69 -4.95 9.31 -2.90
C THR A 69 -4.21 8.43 -1.88
N GLY A 70 -3.81 7.22 -2.29
CA GLY A 70 -2.97 6.31 -1.51
C GLY A 70 -1.47 6.68 -1.59
N SER A 71 -0.70 6.24 -0.60
CA SER A 71 0.74 6.45 -0.50
C SER A 71 1.46 5.15 -0.08
N CYS A 72 2.73 5.00 -0.44
CA CYS A 72 3.52 3.78 -0.21
C CYS A 72 4.14 3.71 1.19
N PHE A 73 4.36 4.85 1.84
CA PHE A 73 4.90 4.89 3.20
C PHE A 73 4.48 6.18 3.92
N PHE A 74 4.67 6.19 5.24
CA PHE A 74 4.60 7.41 6.03
C PHE A 74 5.79 7.52 6.99
N ILE A 75 6.23 8.75 7.22
CA ILE A 75 7.34 9.10 8.09
C ILE A 75 6.89 10.20 9.05
N PHE A 76 7.02 9.98 10.35
CA PHE A 76 7.01 11.05 11.34
C PHE A 76 8.45 11.41 11.69
N SER A 77 8.78 12.70 11.67
CA SER A 77 10.11 13.22 11.99
C SER A 77 10.01 14.33 13.04
N SER A 78 10.77 14.23 14.13
CA SER A 78 10.80 15.26 15.18
C SER A 78 11.72 16.45 14.85
N ALA A 79 11.86 16.78 13.56
CA ALA A 79 12.75 17.83 13.08
C ALA A 79 12.14 19.25 13.16
N LEU A 80 10.88 19.37 13.61
CA LEU A 80 10.23 20.68 13.70
C LEU A 80 10.76 21.46 14.90
N LYS A 81 11.34 22.63 14.62
CA LYS A 81 11.80 23.56 15.66
C LYS A 81 10.62 24.35 16.22
N ALA A 82 10.57 24.53 17.53
CA ALA A 82 9.53 25.33 18.21
C ALA A 82 9.40 26.76 17.66
N SER A 83 10.51 27.35 17.19
CA SER A 83 10.54 28.70 16.60
C SER A 83 10.00 28.78 15.18
N ALA A 84 9.59 27.66 14.56
CA ALA A 84 9.15 27.65 13.18
C ALA A 84 7.77 28.29 12.96
N GLY A 85 6.96 28.46 14.01
CA GLY A 85 5.59 29.00 13.92
C GLY A 85 4.56 28.00 13.35
N TYR A 86 4.90 26.71 13.32
CA TYR A 86 4.03 25.63 12.86
C TYR A 86 3.71 24.67 14.01
N LEU A 87 2.50 24.10 13.99
CA LEU A 87 2.11 22.99 14.86
C LEU A 87 2.75 21.68 14.37
N ALA A 88 2.60 21.42 13.08
CA ALA A 88 3.24 20.34 12.34
C ALA A 88 3.29 20.70 10.85
N LYS A 89 4.14 20.04 10.08
CA LYS A 89 4.19 20.17 8.62
C LYS A 89 3.97 18.83 7.96
N SER A 90 2.96 18.76 7.10
CA SER A 90 2.71 17.62 6.22
C SER A 90 3.32 17.92 4.85
N SER A 91 4.00 16.95 4.25
CA SER A 91 4.60 17.07 2.92
C SER A 91 4.63 15.71 2.23
N ILE A 92 4.46 15.72 0.92
CA ILE A 92 4.66 14.52 0.10
C ILE A 92 6.13 14.44 -0.27
N VAL A 93 6.72 13.26 -0.08
CA VAL A 93 8.10 12.96 -0.48
C VAL A 93 8.03 11.71 -1.33
N GLU A 94 8.37 11.84 -2.62
CA GLU A 94 8.29 10.74 -3.57
C GLU A 94 6.87 10.14 -3.61
N ASP A 95 6.68 8.87 -3.27
CA ASP A 95 5.38 8.20 -3.18
C ASP A 95 4.84 8.07 -1.75
N GLY A 96 5.47 8.73 -0.78
CA GLY A 96 5.12 8.68 0.63
C GLY A 96 4.76 10.04 1.25
N LEU A 97 4.34 9.97 2.51
CA LEU A 97 4.02 11.12 3.34
C LEU A 97 5.08 11.35 4.41
N MET A 98 5.60 12.56 4.52
CA MET A 98 6.42 12.99 5.65
C MET A 98 5.66 14.02 6.50
N VAL A 99 5.58 13.76 7.80
CA VAL A 99 4.98 14.64 8.79
C VAL A 99 6.06 15.06 9.80
N GLN A 100 6.43 16.33 9.74
CA GLN A 100 7.37 16.93 10.67
C GLN A 100 6.61 17.47 11.88
N ILE A 101 6.96 16.96 13.06
CA ILE A 101 6.34 17.28 14.35
C ILE A 101 7.42 17.70 15.35
N THR A 102 7.02 18.19 16.53
CA THR A 102 7.99 18.47 17.59
C THR A 102 8.40 17.17 18.30
N VAL A 103 9.44 17.24 19.14
CA VAL A 103 9.89 16.11 19.96
C VAL A 103 8.81 15.70 20.96
N GLU A 104 8.09 16.68 21.52
CA GLU A 104 7.00 16.46 22.46
C GLU A 104 5.84 15.71 21.79
N THR A 105 5.38 16.17 20.62
CA THR A 105 4.34 15.50 19.85
C THR A 105 4.77 14.09 19.43
N MET A 106 6.04 13.88 19.08
CA MET A 106 6.57 12.54 18.78
C MET A 106 6.47 11.60 19.98
N ALA A 107 6.81 12.08 21.18
CA ALA A 107 6.71 11.29 22.40
C ALA A 107 5.25 10.90 22.71
N GLU A 108 4.30 11.80 22.49
CA GLU A 108 2.87 11.54 22.65
C GLU A 108 2.32 10.57 21.60
N LEU A 109 2.71 10.73 20.33
CA LEU A 109 2.34 9.80 19.26
C LEU A 109 2.83 8.38 19.60
N ARG A 110 4.12 8.24 19.96
CA ARG A 110 4.69 6.94 20.34
C ARG A 110 4.02 6.34 21.57
N ARG A 111 3.63 7.16 22.55
CA ARG A 111 2.85 6.73 23.72
C ARG A 111 1.48 6.20 23.30
N SER A 112 0.75 6.96 22.48
CA SER A 112 -0.59 6.59 22.00
C SER A 112 -0.55 5.30 21.19
N LEU A 113 0.46 5.11 20.33
CA LEU A 113 0.65 3.86 19.58
C LEU A 113 0.89 2.65 20.50
N ARG A 114 1.68 2.81 21.57
CA ARG A 114 1.89 1.74 22.58
C ARG A 114 0.63 1.42 23.38
N GLU A 115 -0.21 2.40 23.60
CA GLU A 115 -1.50 2.26 24.29
C GLU A 115 -2.63 1.82 23.34
N MET A 116 -2.30 1.56 22.06
CA MET A 116 -3.27 1.19 21.02
C MET A 116 -4.41 2.21 20.89
N LYS A 117 -4.06 3.49 21.05
CA LYS A 117 -4.97 4.63 21.06
C LYS A 117 -4.80 5.44 19.79
N ASP A 118 -5.92 5.86 19.22
CA ASP A 118 -5.96 6.81 18.11
C ASP A 118 -5.26 8.13 18.47
N TYR A 119 -4.60 8.73 17.50
CA TYR A 119 -3.88 9.98 17.68
C TYR A 119 -4.08 10.89 16.47
N THR A 120 -4.17 12.20 16.69
CA THR A 120 -4.33 13.18 15.60
C THR A 120 -3.29 14.26 15.74
N VAL A 121 -2.60 14.53 14.63
CA VAL A 121 -1.65 15.64 14.48
C VAL A 121 -2.32 16.73 13.65
N THR A 122 -2.38 17.94 14.20
CA THR A 122 -2.82 19.13 13.46
C THR A 122 -1.61 19.76 12.76
N CYS A 123 -1.62 19.74 11.43
CA CYS A 123 -0.62 20.34 10.57
C CYS A 123 -1.04 21.74 10.14
N GLY A 124 -0.08 22.64 9.96
CA GLY A 124 -0.31 24.03 9.58
C GLY A 124 0.32 25.02 10.55
N ARG A 125 0.12 26.31 10.28
CA ARG A 125 0.66 27.39 11.10
C ARG A 125 -0.15 27.60 12.38
N LEU A 126 0.50 28.11 13.41
CA LEU A 126 -0.11 28.39 14.71
C LEU A 126 -1.16 29.53 14.62
N ASP A 127 -0.95 30.47 13.69
CA ASP A 127 -1.71 31.71 13.53
C ASP A 127 -2.83 31.62 12.47
N GLN A 128 -2.92 30.51 11.73
CA GLN A 128 -3.87 30.34 10.61
C GLN A 128 -4.64 29.04 10.73
N SER A 129 -5.76 29.05 11.46
CA SER A 129 -6.58 27.86 11.71
C SER A 129 -7.31 27.36 10.46
N GLU A 130 -7.68 28.24 9.54
CA GLU A 130 -8.46 27.88 8.34
C GLU A 130 -7.67 27.07 7.31
N SER A 131 -6.33 27.10 7.36
CA SER A 131 -5.45 26.34 6.46
C SER A 131 -4.88 25.08 7.12
N GLN A 132 -5.41 24.67 8.26
CA GLN A 132 -4.90 23.50 8.97
C GLN A 132 -5.37 22.20 8.33
N GLU A 133 -4.49 21.21 8.33
CA GLU A 133 -4.74 19.86 7.83
C GLU A 133 -4.62 18.88 8.99
N LEU A 134 -5.39 17.79 8.96
CA LEU A 134 -5.35 16.77 10.00
C LEU A 134 -4.66 15.51 9.51
N VAL A 135 -3.69 15.00 10.26
CA VAL A 135 -3.15 13.65 10.07
C VAL A 135 -3.65 12.78 11.22
N CYS A 136 -4.57 11.87 10.93
CA CYS A 136 -5.17 10.98 11.92
C CYS A 136 -4.56 9.58 11.79
N VAL A 137 -4.05 9.07 12.90
CA VAL A 137 -3.62 7.68 13.08
C VAL A 137 -4.74 6.94 13.79
N GLN A 138 -5.32 5.94 13.12
CA GLN A 138 -6.51 5.24 13.59
C GLN A 138 -6.26 3.74 13.64
N TRP A 139 -6.55 3.13 14.80
CA TRP A 139 -6.57 1.70 14.94
C TRP A 139 -7.87 1.14 14.36
N MET A 140 -7.72 0.14 13.50
CA MET A 140 -8.84 -0.52 12.85
C MET A 140 -9.05 -1.87 13.52
N GLU A 141 -10.23 -2.05 14.13
CA GLU A 141 -10.67 -3.38 14.55
C GLU A 141 -10.87 -4.26 13.31
N GLU A 142 -10.12 -5.35 13.26
CA GLU A 142 -10.39 -6.41 12.33
C GLU A 142 -11.69 -7.09 12.78
N LYS A 143 -12.71 -7.14 11.92
CA LYS A 143 -13.85 -8.04 12.16
C LYS A 143 -13.31 -9.46 12.14
N CYS A 144 -13.07 -10.01 13.33
CA CYS A 144 -12.67 -11.39 13.54
C CYS A 144 -13.77 -12.31 12.99
N LEU A 145 -13.62 -12.76 11.75
CA LEU A 145 -14.51 -13.75 11.12
C LEU A 145 -13.90 -15.14 11.24
N LEU A 146 -13.75 -15.61 12.48
CA LEU A 146 -13.84 -17.05 12.69
C LEU A 146 -15.25 -17.48 12.23
N PRO A 147 -15.39 -18.59 11.48
CA PRO A 147 -16.70 -19.06 11.08
C PRO A 147 -17.44 -19.59 12.32
N SER A 148 -18.14 -18.71 13.03
CA SER A 148 -19.23 -19.13 13.89
C SER A 148 -20.39 -19.48 12.97
N GLU A 149 -20.68 -20.77 12.89
CA GLU A 149 -21.91 -21.27 12.30
C GLU A 149 -23.10 -20.60 12.99
N ARG A 150 -23.78 -19.71 12.26
CA ARG A 150 -25.24 -19.53 12.27
C ARG A 150 -25.67 -18.36 11.38
N GLY A 151 -26.59 -18.67 10.45
CA GLY A 151 -27.71 -17.80 10.10
C GLY A 151 -27.53 -16.74 9.01
N SER A 152 -27.95 -17.10 7.79
CA SER A 152 -28.71 -16.31 6.81
C SER A 152 -28.17 -14.96 6.26
N SER A 153 -27.74 -15.06 4.98
CA SER A 153 -28.24 -14.30 3.82
C SER A 153 -27.73 -12.90 3.44
N GLN A 154 -26.76 -12.29 4.15
CA GLN A 154 -26.17 -11.00 3.69
C GLN A 154 -24.64 -10.93 3.79
N ARG A 155 -23.91 -12.06 3.64
CA ARG A 155 -22.43 -12.16 3.84
C ARG A 155 -21.60 -12.47 2.59
N ARG A 156 -22.23 -12.67 1.43
CA ARG A 156 -21.53 -13.19 0.24
C ARG A 156 -20.58 -12.18 -0.44
N SER A 157 -20.93 -10.90 -0.49
CA SER A 157 -20.07 -9.86 -1.11
C SER A 157 -18.80 -9.60 -0.30
N ASP A 158 -18.93 -9.45 1.01
CA ASP A 158 -17.85 -8.97 1.88
C ASP A 158 -16.74 -10.00 2.05
N THR A 159 -17.09 -11.30 2.02
CA THR A 159 -16.12 -12.40 2.10
C THR A 159 -15.29 -12.51 0.81
N THR A 160 -15.91 -12.27 -0.34
CA THR A 160 -15.24 -12.26 -1.64
C THR A 160 -14.26 -11.10 -1.73
N LEU A 161 -14.66 -9.90 -1.29
CA LEU A 161 -13.83 -8.68 -1.29
C LEU A 161 -12.61 -8.77 -0.35
N LEU A 162 -12.76 -9.36 0.84
CA LEU A 162 -11.63 -9.59 1.74
C LEU A 162 -10.67 -10.66 1.21
N SER A 163 -11.21 -11.69 0.53
CA SER A 163 -10.40 -12.72 -0.11
C SER A 163 -9.62 -12.20 -1.32
N THR A 164 -10.13 -11.17 -2.00
CA THR A 164 -9.41 -10.49 -3.09
C THR A 164 -8.29 -9.62 -2.56
N ALA A 165 -8.53 -8.77 -1.55
CA ALA A 165 -7.51 -7.89 -1.00
C ALA A 165 -6.29 -8.66 -0.47
N TRP A 166 -6.53 -9.75 0.28
CA TRP A 166 -5.46 -10.65 0.74
C TRP A 166 -4.67 -11.28 -0.41
N LEU A 167 -5.37 -11.72 -1.47
CA LEU A 167 -4.72 -12.32 -2.63
C LEU A 167 -3.91 -11.28 -3.42
N THR A 168 -4.44 -10.07 -3.59
CA THR A 168 -3.75 -8.93 -4.22
C THR A 168 -2.45 -8.64 -3.48
N GLU A 169 -2.51 -8.52 -2.16
CA GLU A 169 -1.34 -8.23 -1.31
C GLU A 169 -0.27 -9.32 -1.43
N ARG A 170 -0.66 -10.60 -1.29
CA ARG A 170 0.28 -11.73 -1.38
C ARG A 170 0.89 -11.88 -2.77
N ILE A 171 0.14 -11.58 -3.83
CA ILE A 171 0.68 -11.55 -5.20
C ILE A 171 1.68 -10.40 -5.35
N ALA A 172 1.32 -9.20 -4.89
CA ALA A 172 2.19 -8.03 -4.95
C ALA A 172 3.50 -8.27 -4.17
N GLU A 173 3.42 -8.80 -2.95
CA GLU A 173 4.58 -9.16 -2.14
C GLU A 173 5.43 -10.27 -2.75
N SER A 174 4.83 -11.33 -3.31
CA SER A 174 5.60 -12.43 -3.91
C SER A 174 6.36 -11.97 -5.18
N LEU A 175 5.79 -11.02 -5.92
CA LEU A 175 6.47 -10.36 -7.03
C LEU A 175 7.55 -9.37 -6.55
N MET A 176 7.35 -8.68 -5.42
CA MET A 176 8.29 -7.67 -4.93
C MET A 176 9.47 -8.21 -4.09
N LEU A 177 9.31 -9.32 -3.34
CA LEU A 177 10.21 -9.65 -2.22
C LEU A 177 11.25 -10.75 -2.43
N GLY A 178 11.36 -11.45 -3.57
CA GLY A 178 12.50 -12.40 -3.64
C GLY A 178 12.75 -13.31 -4.83
N HIS A 179 11.83 -13.48 -5.77
CA HIS A 179 12.07 -14.38 -6.92
C HIS A 179 11.92 -13.70 -8.30
N CYS A 180 11.34 -12.49 -8.36
CA CYS A 180 11.14 -11.78 -9.62
C CYS A 180 12.20 -10.73 -9.95
N VAL A 181 13.19 -10.48 -9.08
CA VAL A 181 14.28 -9.53 -9.40
C VAL A 181 14.99 -9.91 -10.71
N HIS A 182 15.17 -11.22 -10.95
CA HIS A 182 15.75 -11.74 -12.19
C HIS A 182 14.81 -11.55 -13.39
N ILE A 183 13.51 -11.80 -13.21
CA ILE A 183 12.49 -11.65 -14.26
C ILE A 183 12.35 -10.17 -14.65
N SER A 184 12.28 -9.26 -13.69
CA SER A 184 12.23 -7.81 -13.93
C SER A 184 13.50 -7.29 -14.62
N THR A 185 14.67 -7.87 -14.33
CA THR A 185 15.93 -7.52 -15.01
C THR A 185 15.95 -8.02 -16.46
N LEU A 186 15.51 -9.25 -16.71
CA LEU A 186 15.45 -9.82 -18.07
C LEU A 186 14.36 -9.18 -18.93
N LEU A 187 13.21 -8.82 -18.35
CA LEU A 187 12.15 -8.07 -19.04
C LEU A 187 12.60 -6.66 -19.42
N LYS A 188 13.45 -6.06 -18.58
CA LYS A 188 14.11 -4.79 -18.87
C LYS A 188 15.06 -4.91 -20.05
N GLU A 189 15.89 -5.96 -20.12
CA GLU A 189 16.80 -6.21 -21.24
C GLU A 189 16.07 -6.35 -22.60
N ASP A 190 14.84 -6.85 -22.58
CA ASP A 190 13.96 -6.97 -23.76
C ASP A 190 13.11 -5.71 -24.06
N GLY A 191 13.34 -4.59 -23.35
CA GLY A 191 12.64 -3.32 -23.58
C GLY A 191 11.20 -3.26 -23.05
N MET A 192 10.83 -4.16 -22.13
CA MET A 192 9.50 -4.21 -21.54
C MET A 192 9.41 -3.31 -20.28
N ALA A 193 9.28 -1.99 -20.46
CA ALA A 193 9.20 -1.02 -19.36
C ALA A 193 7.90 -1.12 -18.52
N LYS A 194 6.85 -1.73 -19.07
CA LYS A 194 5.58 -1.97 -18.39
C LYS A 194 5.32 -3.46 -18.31
N LEU A 195 5.31 -4.04 -17.12
CA LEU A 195 4.67 -5.32 -16.92
C LEU A 195 3.15 -5.08 -17.04
N GLY A 196 2.66 -5.30 -18.24
CA GLY A 196 1.24 -5.28 -18.55
C GLY A 196 0.46 -6.28 -17.70
N PRO A 197 -0.86 -6.16 -17.77
CA PRO A 197 -1.79 -6.61 -16.75
C PRO A 197 -1.60 -8.09 -16.38
N LEU A 198 -1.27 -8.35 -15.12
CA LEU A 198 -1.38 -9.68 -14.53
C LEU A 198 -2.87 -9.92 -14.28
N ARG A 199 -3.52 -10.63 -15.21
CA ARG A 199 -4.90 -11.05 -15.05
C ARG A 199 -4.94 -12.43 -14.41
N VAL A 200 -5.27 -12.47 -13.12
CA VAL A 200 -5.47 -13.72 -12.38
C VAL A 200 -6.90 -14.18 -12.58
N THR A 201 -7.06 -15.41 -13.05
CA THR A 201 -8.37 -16.04 -13.23
C THR A 201 -8.45 -17.27 -12.35
N SER A 202 -9.41 -17.29 -11.44
CA SER A 202 -9.67 -18.43 -10.56
C SER A 202 -11.10 -18.92 -10.78
N THR A 203 -11.30 -19.87 -11.71
CA THR A 203 -12.58 -20.57 -11.96
C THR A 203 -12.57 -21.99 -11.40
N PRO A 204 -13.72 -22.62 -11.07
CA PRO A 204 -13.78 -23.97 -10.48
C PRO A 204 -13.00 -25.05 -11.24
N GLN A 205 -12.73 -24.83 -12.54
CA GLN A 205 -12.03 -25.74 -13.44
C GLN A 205 -10.60 -25.28 -13.80
N GLU A 206 -10.31 -23.98 -13.70
CA GLU A 206 -9.05 -23.39 -14.17
C GLU A 206 -8.55 -22.34 -13.19
N VAL A 207 -7.35 -22.53 -12.64
CA VAL A 207 -6.64 -21.55 -11.82
C VAL A 207 -5.35 -21.20 -12.55
N GLY A 208 -5.19 -19.93 -12.90
CA GLY A 208 -4.04 -19.47 -13.64
C GLY A 208 -3.95 -17.96 -13.70
N PHE A 209 -2.91 -17.47 -14.36
CA PHE A 209 -2.76 -16.06 -14.65
C PHE A 209 -2.33 -15.88 -16.10
N VAL A 210 -2.63 -14.69 -16.62
CA VAL A 210 -2.05 -14.20 -17.87
C VAL A 210 -1.25 -12.96 -17.50
N ALA A 211 -0.02 -12.87 -18.00
CA ALA A 211 0.80 -11.67 -17.90
C ALA A 211 1.17 -11.20 -19.30
N GLY A 212 1.20 -9.88 -19.50
CA GLY A 212 1.52 -9.28 -20.80
C GLY A 212 2.38 -8.04 -20.66
N SER A 213 2.78 -7.44 -21.77
CA SER A 213 3.40 -6.11 -21.87
C SER A 213 3.05 -5.53 -23.24
N ASN A 214 2.84 -4.22 -23.35
CA ASN A 214 2.54 -3.54 -24.63
C ASN A 214 1.40 -4.17 -25.45
N GLY A 215 0.38 -4.74 -24.78
CA GLY A 215 -0.75 -5.40 -25.43
C GLY A 215 -0.45 -6.80 -25.99
N GLN A 216 0.74 -7.35 -25.72
CA GLN A 216 1.15 -8.70 -26.10
C GLN A 216 1.37 -9.57 -24.85
N PRO A 217 1.18 -10.91 -24.92
CA PRO A 217 1.53 -11.81 -23.83
C PRO A 217 3.04 -11.83 -23.59
N LEU A 218 3.46 -12.05 -22.34
CA LEU A 218 4.88 -12.23 -22.05
C LEU A 218 5.41 -13.52 -22.70
N PRO A 219 6.67 -13.54 -23.16
CA PRO A 219 7.32 -14.77 -23.61
C PRO A 219 7.26 -15.91 -22.58
N ALA A 220 7.17 -17.15 -23.07
CA ALA A 220 6.96 -18.35 -22.24
C ALA A 220 8.02 -18.53 -21.13
N GLN A 221 9.26 -18.11 -21.38
CA GLN A 221 10.34 -18.16 -20.38
C GLN A 221 10.01 -17.35 -19.11
N TYR A 222 9.35 -16.20 -19.26
CA TYR A 222 8.93 -15.36 -18.14
C TYR A 222 7.69 -15.91 -17.46
N LEU A 223 6.74 -16.43 -18.23
CA LEU A 223 5.53 -17.07 -17.70
C LEU A 223 5.87 -18.28 -16.84
N ASN A 224 6.77 -19.15 -17.30
CA ASN A 224 7.22 -20.32 -16.53
C ASN A 224 7.90 -19.93 -15.20
N ALA A 225 8.65 -18.83 -15.21
CA ALA A 225 9.29 -18.32 -14.00
C ALA A 225 8.25 -17.73 -13.03
N LEU A 226 7.28 -16.97 -13.56
CA LEU A 226 6.14 -16.46 -12.79
C LEU A 226 5.25 -17.58 -12.24
N ASP A 227 5.08 -18.69 -12.96
CA ASP A 227 4.30 -19.85 -12.50
C ASP A 227 4.79 -20.39 -11.17
N SER A 228 6.12 -20.53 -11.04
CA SER A 228 6.74 -21.03 -9.80
C SER A 228 6.50 -20.15 -8.58
N VAL A 229 6.21 -18.85 -8.80
CA VAL A 229 5.99 -17.86 -7.75
C VAL A 229 4.50 -17.66 -7.47
N LEU A 230 3.70 -17.49 -8.52
CA LEU A 230 2.31 -17.06 -8.43
C LEU A 230 1.33 -18.21 -8.22
N ILE A 231 1.55 -19.37 -8.85
CA ILE A 231 0.62 -20.50 -8.73
C ILE A 231 0.46 -20.97 -7.27
N PRO A 232 1.54 -21.12 -6.46
CA PRO A 232 1.40 -21.48 -5.05
C PRO A 232 0.59 -20.45 -4.25
N VAL A 233 0.80 -19.15 -4.52
CA VAL A 233 0.09 -18.04 -3.85
C VAL A 233 -1.38 -18.03 -4.24
N ILE A 234 -1.70 -18.19 -5.51
CA ILE A 234 -3.09 -18.24 -6.00
C ILE A 234 -3.81 -19.48 -5.43
N HIS A 235 -3.12 -20.62 -5.33
CA HIS A 235 -3.67 -21.84 -4.74
C HIS A 235 -3.88 -21.74 -3.22
N SER A 236 -3.04 -20.95 -2.53
CA SER A 236 -3.10 -20.77 -1.07
C SER A 236 -4.34 -20.01 -0.58
N ARG A 237 -5.13 -19.40 -1.48
CA ARG A 237 -6.38 -18.70 -1.18
C ARG A 237 -7.45 -19.58 -0.50
N GLY A 238 -7.31 -20.91 -0.56
CA GLY A 238 -8.15 -21.86 0.20
C GLY A 238 -9.61 -21.84 -0.27
N ARG A 239 -9.90 -22.64 -1.29
CA ARG A 239 -11.24 -22.65 -1.92
C ARG A 239 -12.29 -23.34 -1.05
N LYS A 240 -13.49 -22.75 -0.95
CA LYS A 240 -14.69 -23.42 -0.43
C LYS A 240 -15.61 -23.84 -1.57
N ARG A 241 -16.41 -24.89 -1.34
CA ARG A 241 -17.37 -25.40 -2.33
C ARG A 241 -18.44 -24.33 -2.59
N GLY A 242 -18.38 -23.69 -3.75
CA GLY A 242 -19.32 -22.62 -4.15
C GLY A 242 -18.73 -21.21 -4.28
N ASP A 243 -17.39 -21.06 -4.26
CA ASP A 243 -16.75 -19.77 -4.53
C ASP A 243 -17.00 -19.30 -5.98
N GLU A 244 -17.42 -18.05 -6.13
CA GLU A 244 -17.56 -17.40 -7.44
C GLU A 244 -16.20 -17.20 -8.11
N PRO A 245 -16.15 -17.27 -9.46
CA PRO A 245 -14.92 -17.03 -10.19
C PRO A 245 -14.46 -15.59 -9.99
N ILE A 246 -13.18 -15.43 -9.66
CA ILE A 246 -12.57 -14.11 -9.50
C ILE A 246 -11.65 -13.85 -10.68
N VAL A 247 -11.83 -12.68 -11.28
CA VAL A 247 -10.91 -12.08 -12.26
C VAL A 247 -10.34 -10.82 -11.62
N MET A 248 -9.03 -10.77 -11.48
CA MET A 248 -8.31 -9.62 -10.93
C MET A 248 -7.23 -9.18 -11.91
N GLU A 249 -7.10 -7.88 -12.13
CA GLU A 249 -6.10 -7.31 -13.02
C GLU A 249 -5.16 -6.41 -12.21
N LEU A 250 -3.89 -6.79 -12.12
CA LEU A 250 -2.84 -6.04 -11.44
C LEU A 250 -1.89 -5.45 -12.48
N ILE A 251 -1.53 -4.18 -12.33
CA ILE A 251 -0.62 -3.48 -13.24
C ILE A 251 0.69 -3.22 -12.50
N PHE A 252 1.80 -3.68 -13.06
CA PHE A 252 3.12 -3.51 -12.48
C PHE A 252 4.00 -2.65 -13.40
N TYR A 253 4.78 -1.76 -12.81
CA TYR A 253 5.77 -0.97 -13.53
C TYR A 253 7.16 -1.46 -13.11
N ILE A 254 7.99 -1.85 -14.08
CA ILE A 254 9.40 -2.13 -13.81
C ILE A 254 10.11 -0.79 -13.91
N LEU A 255 10.58 -0.30 -12.77
CA LEU A 255 11.40 0.90 -12.72
C LEU A 255 12.87 0.50 -12.77
N GLU A 256 13.69 1.29 -13.44
CA GLU A 256 15.13 1.07 -13.45
C GLU A 256 15.71 1.34 -12.06
N ASN A 257 16.62 0.48 -11.61
CA ASN A 257 17.52 0.82 -10.52
C ASN A 257 18.84 1.24 -11.16
N ILE A 258 19.08 2.54 -11.27
CA ILE A 258 20.33 3.07 -11.83
C ILE A 258 21.34 3.17 -10.69
N THR A 259 22.31 2.25 -10.65
CA THR A 259 23.50 2.29 -9.78
C THR A 259 24.59 3.17 -10.35
#